data_AF-A0A413F4Z6-F1
#
_entry.id   AF-A0A413F4Z6-F1
#
_cell.length_a   1.000
_cell.length_b   1.000
_cell.length_c   1.000
_cell.angle_alpha   90.00
_cell.angle_beta   90.00
_cell.angle_gamma   90.00
#
_symmetry.space_group_name_H-M   'P 1'
#
loop_
_entity.id
_entity.type
_entity.pdbx_description
1 polymer ?
#
loop_
_entity_poly.entity_id
_entity_poly.type
_entity_poly.pdbx_seq_one_letter_code
_entity_poly.pdbx_strand_id
1 'polypeptide(L)'
;MPRCAREISLTGYYHVFDRGNSKQIIFEDDSDRYRFLSDISDRFACHDVAVLAWCLMDNHFHLMVDDPFDNLSKSMQCALTAYAKYFNGKTGRTGHLFDNRYSRVAVESDTQAVQLLDYIHLNPVKGALDSLEAYRWSSYKAYQLGYDPFDICDAAPHARYCRGFPSLLRAS
;
A
#
# COMPACT_ATOMS: atom_id res chain seq x y z
N MET A 1 4.96 6.64 -26.18
CA MET A 1 4.22 5.40 -26.48
C MET A 1 2.74 5.61 -26.17
N PRO A 2 1.81 5.10 -26.99
CA PRO A 2 0.39 5.13 -26.66
C PRO A 2 0.17 4.34 -25.37
N ARG A 3 -0.70 4.87 -24.51
CA ARG A 3 -0.98 4.29 -23.18
C ARG A 3 -1.73 2.97 -23.37
N CYS A 4 -1.28 1.89 -22.73
CA CYS A 4 -2.10 0.69 -22.59
C CYS A 4 -3.27 0.98 -21.65
N ALA A 5 -4.43 0.40 -21.94
CA ALA A 5 -5.54 0.37 -20.98
C ALA A 5 -5.07 -0.36 -19.72
N ARG A 6 -5.53 0.09 -18.56
CA ARG A 6 -5.23 -0.61 -17.32
C ARG A 6 -6.01 -1.93 -17.29
N GLU A 7 -5.34 -3.01 -16.90
CA GLU A 7 -5.96 -4.33 -16.76
C GLU A 7 -7.09 -4.27 -15.72
N ILE A 8 -8.20 -4.95 -16.01
CA ILE A 8 -9.35 -5.11 -15.10
C ILE A 8 -9.24 -6.51 -14.50
N SER A 9 -9.25 -6.58 -13.18
CA SER A 9 -9.21 -7.84 -12.46
C SER A 9 -10.58 -8.50 -12.40
N LEU A 10 -10.64 -9.83 -12.51
CA LEU A 10 -11.88 -10.59 -12.35
C LEU A 10 -12.27 -10.72 -10.87
N THR A 11 -11.31 -10.67 -9.95
CA THR A 11 -11.53 -10.73 -8.50
C THR A 11 -11.83 -9.35 -7.90
N GLY A 12 -11.43 -8.28 -8.59
CA GLY A 12 -11.44 -6.91 -8.06
C GLY A 12 -10.18 -6.54 -7.26
N TYR A 13 -9.24 -7.47 -7.08
CA TYR A 13 -8.04 -7.23 -6.29
C TYR A 13 -6.87 -6.72 -7.12
N TYR A 14 -6.14 -5.75 -6.57
CA TYR A 14 -4.95 -5.20 -7.20
C TYR A 14 -3.79 -5.01 -6.23
N HIS A 15 -2.59 -5.30 -6.71
CA HIS A 15 -1.36 -4.76 -6.14
C HIS A 15 -1.13 -3.36 -6.68
N VAL A 16 -1.00 -2.37 -5.80
CA VAL A 16 -0.78 -0.98 -6.17
C VAL A 16 0.50 -0.48 -5.53
N PHE A 17 1.35 0.18 -6.31
CA PHE A 17 2.60 0.74 -5.79
C PHE A 17 3.08 1.93 -6.61
N ASP A 18 3.81 2.81 -5.96
CA ASP A 18 4.51 3.93 -6.59
C ASP A 18 5.77 4.28 -5.79
N ARG A 19 6.65 5.07 -6.40
CA ARG A 19 7.92 5.50 -5.81
C ARG A 19 8.19 6.96 -6.09
N GLY A 20 9.06 7.55 -5.26
CA GLY A 20 9.57 8.89 -5.47
C GLY A 20 10.29 9.02 -6.82
N ASN A 21 10.07 10.15 -7.49
CA ASN A 21 10.81 10.52 -8.68
C ASN A 21 12.33 10.46 -8.40
N SER A 22 13.10 9.85 -9.30
CA SER A 22 14.53 9.60 -9.10
C SER A 22 14.87 8.87 -7.78
N LYS A 23 13.96 8.01 -7.28
CA LYS A 23 14.08 7.27 -6.00
C LYS A 23 14.22 8.15 -4.76
N GLN A 24 13.80 9.41 -4.86
CA GLN A 24 13.86 10.34 -3.74
C GLN A 24 12.96 9.90 -2.58
N ILE A 25 13.29 10.38 -1.38
CA ILE A 25 12.45 10.22 -0.20
C ILE A 25 11.10 10.90 -0.46
N ILE A 26 10.04 10.16 -0.15
CA ILE A 26 8.65 10.63 -0.18
C ILE A 26 8.04 10.69 1.22
N PHE A 27 8.69 10.13 2.25
CA PHE A 27 8.34 10.29 3.67
C PHE A 27 9.59 10.66 4.46
N GLU A 28 9.76 11.94 4.83
CA GLU A 28 10.93 12.40 5.59
C GLU A 28 10.78 12.10 7.09
N ASP A 29 9.54 12.10 7.59
CA ASP A 29 9.23 11.81 8.98
C ASP A 29 7.88 11.08 9.16
N ASP A 30 7.53 10.82 10.41
CA ASP A 30 6.28 10.12 10.77
C ASP A 30 5.03 10.93 10.40
N SER A 31 5.09 12.27 10.41
CA SER A 31 3.94 13.13 10.04
C SER A 31 3.56 12.95 8.57
N ASP A 32 4.54 12.72 7.71
CA ASP A 32 4.33 12.43 6.29
C ASP A 32 3.60 11.10 6.10
N ARG A 33 4.00 10.07 6.85
CA ARG A 33 3.36 8.75 6.80
C ARG A 33 1.93 8.80 7.33
N TYR A 34 1.68 9.49 8.44
CA TYR A 34 0.32 9.70 8.94
C TYR A 34 -0.55 10.45 7.92
N ARG A 35 -0.01 11.51 7.33
CA ARG A 35 -0.73 12.28 6.32
C ARG A 35 -1.07 11.42 5.11
N PHE A 36 -0.13 10.61 4.64
CA PHE A 36 -0.35 9.70 3.53
C PHE A 36 -1.43 8.66 3.84
N LEU A 37 -1.39 8.03 5.02
CA LEU A 37 -2.41 7.05 5.42
C LEU A 37 -3.80 7.68 5.52
N SER A 38 -3.92 8.88 6.12
CA SER A 38 -5.19 9.63 6.13
C SER A 38 -5.66 9.98 4.71
N ASP A 39 -4.74 10.41 3.84
CA ASP A 39 -5.05 10.69 2.44
C ASP A 39 -5.48 9.43 1.67
N ILE A 40 -4.96 8.26 1.99
CA ILE A 40 -5.45 7.01 1.39
C ILE A 40 -6.83 6.66 1.95
N SER A 41 -6.98 6.58 3.27
CA SER A 41 -8.23 6.16 3.92
C SER A 41 -9.43 7.00 3.48
N ASP A 42 -9.36 8.32 3.61
CA ASP A 42 -10.52 9.18 3.31
C ASP A 42 -10.94 9.06 1.84
N ARG A 43 -9.97 9.04 0.93
CA ARG A 43 -10.26 9.11 -0.52
C ARG A 43 -10.62 7.75 -1.09
N PHE A 44 -10.15 6.68 -0.50
CA PHE A 44 -10.54 5.32 -0.87
C PHE A 44 -11.96 5.02 -0.39
N ALA A 45 -12.28 5.39 0.86
CA ALA A 45 -13.63 5.29 1.40
C ALA A 45 -14.65 6.10 0.60
N CYS A 46 -14.30 7.32 0.14
CA CYS A 46 -15.16 8.14 -0.73
C CYS A 46 -15.48 7.52 -2.10
N HIS A 47 -14.80 6.43 -2.48
CA HIS A 47 -14.85 5.84 -3.82
C HIS A 47 -15.09 4.33 -3.79
N ASP A 48 -15.55 3.78 -2.65
CA ASP A 48 -15.85 2.36 -2.49
C ASP A 48 -14.65 1.46 -2.83
N VAL A 49 -13.44 1.90 -2.49
CA VAL A 49 -12.21 1.11 -2.59
C VAL A 49 -11.76 0.74 -1.18
N ALA A 50 -11.54 -0.54 -0.91
CA ALA A 50 -11.02 -0.98 0.38
C ALA A 50 -9.51 -1.25 0.30
N VAL A 51 -8.79 -0.93 1.36
CA VAL A 51 -7.38 -1.33 1.51
C VAL A 51 -7.34 -2.63 2.31
N LEU A 52 -6.70 -3.66 1.75
CA LEU A 52 -6.55 -4.97 2.40
C LEU A 52 -5.20 -5.09 3.11
N ALA A 53 -4.14 -4.54 2.52
CA ALA A 53 -2.82 -4.47 3.13
C ALA A 53 -2.03 -3.26 2.65
N TRP A 54 -1.07 -2.80 3.46
CA TRP A 54 -0.22 -1.68 3.11
C TRP A 54 1.16 -1.76 3.76
N CYS A 55 2.14 -1.12 3.13
CA CYS A 55 3.49 -0.92 3.65
C CYS A 55 4.07 0.37 3.07
N LEU A 56 4.60 1.25 3.92
CA LEU A 56 5.20 2.53 3.52
C LEU A 56 6.70 2.50 3.80
N MET A 57 7.52 2.64 2.76
CA MET A 57 8.97 2.77 2.83
C MET A 57 9.38 4.21 2.49
N ASP A 58 10.56 4.66 2.91
CA ASP A 58 10.96 6.08 2.80
C ASP A 58 10.81 6.67 1.39
N ASN A 59 11.02 5.87 0.34
CA ASN A 59 10.96 6.32 -1.05
C ASN A 59 9.87 5.63 -1.90
N HIS A 60 9.05 4.73 -1.34
CA HIS A 60 7.99 4.03 -2.07
C HIS A 60 6.93 3.44 -1.15
N PHE A 61 5.79 3.04 -1.71
CA PHE A 61 4.75 2.35 -0.94
C PHE A 61 4.17 1.18 -1.73
N HIS A 62 3.56 0.24 -1.00
CA HIS A 62 2.81 -0.87 -1.57
C HIS A 62 1.46 -1.00 -0.87
N LEU A 63 0.41 -1.24 -1.64
CA LEU A 63 -0.96 -1.49 -1.18
C LEU A 63 -1.51 -2.74 -1.88
N MET A 64 -2.31 -3.52 -1.17
CA MET A 64 -3.26 -4.46 -1.76
C MET A 64 -4.65 -3.87 -1.55
N VAL A 65 -5.43 -3.78 -2.62
CA VAL A 65 -6.72 -3.07 -2.62
C VAL A 65 -7.81 -3.94 -3.22
N ASP A 66 -9.03 -3.72 -2.77
CA ASP A 66 -10.27 -4.27 -3.33
C ASP A 66 -11.05 -3.14 -4.02
N ASP A 67 -11.20 -3.26 -5.34
CA ASP A 67 -11.88 -2.29 -6.20
C ASP A 67 -12.74 -3.00 -7.25
N PRO A 68 -13.93 -3.51 -6.86
CA PRO A 68 -14.81 -4.23 -7.76
C PRO A 68 -15.49 -3.34 -8.80
N PHE A 69 -15.41 -2.01 -8.64
CA PHE A 69 -16.11 -1.02 -9.48
C PHE A 69 -15.16 -0.15 -10.35
N ASP A 70 -13.86 -0.49 -10.41
CA ASP A 70 -12.80 0.23 -11.17
C ASP A 70 -12.67 1.74 -10.80
N ASN A 71 -12.89 2.05 -9.52
CA ASN A 71 -12.75 3.40 -8.97
C ASN A 71 -11.31 3.77 -8.56
N LEU A 72 -10.40 2.80 -8.50
CA LEU A 72 -9.01 2.96 -8.03
C LEU A 72 -8.26 4.07 -8.76
N SER A 73 -8.52 4.25 -10.06
CA SER A 73 -7.92 5.33 -10.86
C SER A 73 -8.21 6.72 -10.29
N LYS A 74 -9.45 6.94 -9.86
CA LYS A 74 -9.91 8.21 -9.30
C LYS A 74 -9.41 8.38 -7.86
N SER A 75 -9.52 7.34 -7.04
CA SER A 75 -9.07 7.35 -5.64
C SER A 75 -7.58 7.66 -5.51
N MET A 76 -6.74 6.96 -6.31
CA MET A 76 -5.30 7.20 -6.33
C MET A 76 -4.96 8.60 -6.84
N GLN A 77 -5.65 9.10 -7.86
CA GLN A 77 -5.41 10.46 -8.35
C GLN A 77 -5.66 11.50 -7.26
N CYS A 78 -6.79 11.38 -6.55
CA CYS A 78 -7.15 12.28 -5.46
C CYS A 78 -6.14 12.20 -4.30
N ALA A 79 -5.80 11.00 -3.84
CA ALA A 79 -4.88 10.78 -2.73
C ALA A 79 -3.46 11.27 -3.05
N LEU A 80 -2.86 10.81 -4.15
CA LEU A 80 -1.49 11.18 -4.51
C LEU A 80 -1.34 12.68 -4.82
N THR A 81 -2.37 13.30 -5.40
CA THR A 81 -2.36 14.75 -5.64
C THR A 81 -2.42 15.54 -4.33
N ALA A 82 -3.28 15.14 -3.40
CA ALA A 82 -3.39 15.77 -2.10
C ALA A 82 -2.07 15.66 -1.32
N TYR A 83 -1.49 14.46 -1.31
CA TYR A 83 -0.23 14.19 -0.64
C TYR A 83 0.95 14.97 -1.25
N ALA A 84 1.09 14.95 -2.58
CA ALA A 84 2.18 15.68 -3.25
C ALA A 84 2.11 17.19 -3.00
N LYS A 85 0.91 17.78 -2.94
CA LYS A 85 0.71 19.19 -2.59
C LYS A 85 1.13 19.48 -1.15
N TYR A 86 0.73 18.62 -0.21
CA TYR A 86 1.12 18.73 1.19
C TYR A 86 2.65 18.66 1.34
N PHE A 87 3.27 17.62 0.77
CA PHE A 87 4.70 17.37 0.91
C PHE A 87 5.52 18.51 0.30
N ASN A 88 5.20 18.92 -0.94
CA ASN A 88 5.88 20.04 -1.59
C ASN A 88 5.74 21.35 -0.80
N GLY A 89 4.57 21.61 -0.22
CA GLY A 89 4.34 22.78 0.63
C GLY A 89 5.16 22.75 1.92
N LYS A 90 5.26 21.57 2.56
CA LYS A 90 6.05 21.36 3.78
C LYS A 90 7.55 21.52 3.53
N THR A 91 8.07 20.96 2.45
CA THR A 91 9.52 20.90 2.16
C THR A 91 10.01 22.06 1.30
N GLY A 92 9.12 22.95 0.84
CA GLY A 92 9.44 24.02 -0.12
C GLY A 92 9.86 23.53 -1.50
N ARG A 93 9.50 22.28 -1.85
CA ARG A 93 9.89 21.65 -3.12
C ARG A 93 8.94 22.05 -4.25
N THR A 94 9.44 21.97 -5.47
CA THR A 94 8.65 22.16 -6.69
C THR A 94 8.80 20.94 -7.61
N GLY A 95 7.81 20.71 -8.47
CA GLY A 95 7.81 19.60 -9.43
C GLY A 95 7.14 18.31 -8.92
N HIS A 96 7.37 17.22 -9.65
CA HIS A 96 6.74 15.92 -9.40
C HIS A 96 7.39 15.18 -8.22
N LEU A 97 6.56 14.79 -7.25
CA LEU A 97 6.99 13.97 -6.11
C LEU A 97 7.15 12.50 -6.50
N PHE A 98 6.18 11.95 -7.23
CA PHE A 98 6.19 10.57 -7.72
C PHE A 98 6.79 10.47 -9.13
N ASP A 99 7.39 9.32 -9.43
CA ASP A 99 8.13 9.07 -10.68
C ASP A 99 7.20 9.10 -11.91
N ASN A 100 6.07 8.38 -11.83
CA ASN A 100 5.10 8.27 -12.92
C ASN A 100 3.68 8.11 -12.36
N ARG A 101 2.74 7.65 -13.19
CA ARG A 101 1.50 7.11 -12.65
C ARG A 101 1.83 5.89 -11.79
N TYR A 102 1.09 5.73 -10.70
CA TYR A 102 1.12 4.50 -9.92
C TYR A 102 0.98 3.26 -10.82
N SER A 103 1.69 2.21 -10.45
CA SER A 103 1.58 0.89 -11.06
C SER A 103 0.46 0.11 -10.41
N ARG A 104 -0.30 -0.65 -11.21
CA ARG A 104 -1.24 -1.66 -10.69
C ARG A 104 -1.03 -2.99 -11.41
N VAL A 105 -1.17 -4.08 -10.67
CA VAL A 105 -1.15 -5.46 -11.18
C VAL A 105 -2.40 -6.16 -10.66
N ALA A 106 -3.15 -6.81 -11.55
CA ALA A 106 -4.35 -7.55 -11.20
C ALA A 106 -4.00 -8.84 -10.44
N VAL A 107 -4.81 -9.21 -9.45
CA VAL A 107 -4.61 -10.39 -8.59
C VAL A 107 -5.76 -11.34 -8.83
N GLU A 108 -5.55 -12.40 -9.59
CA GLU A 108 -6.63 -13.25 -10.13
C GLU A 108 -6.90 -14.53 -9.32
N SER A 109 -6.21 -14.72 -8.19
CA SER A 109 -6.39 -15.92 -7.36
C SER A 109 -6.03 -15.69 -5.90
N ASP A 110 -6.61 -16.51 -5.02
CA ASP A 110 -6.30 -16.52 -3.58
C ASP A 110 -4.81 -16.79 -3.32
N THR A 111 -4.18 -17.66 -4.10
CA THR A 111 -2.74 -17.93 -4.00
C THR A 111 -1.91 -16.68 -4.29
N GLN A 112 -2.25 -15.92 -5.34
CA GLN A 112 -1.58 -14.66 -5.64
C GLN A 112 -1.85 -13.61 -4.56
N ALA A 113 -3.06 -13.56 -4.01
CA ALA A 113 -3.41 -12.67 -2.91
C ALA A 113 -2.55 -12.96 -1.67
N VAL A 114 -2.43 -14.21 -1.24
CA VAL A 114 -1.58 -14.60 -0.11
C VAL A 114 -0.11 -14.28 -0.35
N GLN A 115 0.41 -14.62 -1.54
CA GLN A 115 1.80 -14.29 -1.90
C GLN A 115 2.05 -12.78 -1.91
N LEU A 116 1.06 -11.99 -2.32
CA LEU A 116 1.14 -10.55 -2.31
C LEU A 116 1.14 -9.98 -0.89
N LEU A 117 0.32 -10.50 0.02
CA LEU A 117 0.34 -10.12 1.44
C LEU A 117 1.74 -10.32 2.03
N ASP A 118 2.31 -11.51 1.85
CA ASP A 118 3.67 -11.82 2.29
C ASP A 118 4.69 -10.87 1.65
N TYR A 119 4.57 -10.62 0.35
CA TYR A 119 5.46 -9.68 -0.34
C TYR A 119 5.39 -8.28 0.28
N ILE A 120 4.19 -7.71 0.45
CA ILE A 120 3.99 -6.37 1.01
C ILE A 120 4.59 -6.27 2.41
N HIS A 121 4.31 -7.24 3.27
CA HIS A 121 4.81 -7.21 4.64
C HIS A 121 6.29 -7.52 4.75
N LEU A 122 6.88 -8.35 3.89
CA LEU A 122 8.31 -8.69 3.96
C LEU A 122 9.24 -7.64 3.30
N ASN A 123 8.71 -6.65 2.58
CA ASN A 123 9.52 -5.61 1.93
C ASN A 123 10.46 -4.85 2.90
N PRO A 124 10.02 -4.42 4.10
CA PRO A 124 10.89 -3.76 5.08
C PRO A 124 12.05 -4.65 5.56
N VAL A 125 11.81 -5.96 5.71
CA VAL A 125 12.81 -6.92 6.20
C VAL A 125 13.89 -7.16 5.16
N LYS A 126 13.52 -7.30 3.89
CA LYS A 126 14.48 -7.39 2.77
C LYS A 126 15.32 -6.11 2.63
N GLY A 127 14.89 -4.99 3.22
CA GLY A 127 15.50 -3.68 3.11
C GLY A 127 16.65 -3.41 4.09
N ALA A 128 16.54 -3.83 5.37
CA ALA A 128 17.59 -3.65 6.41
C ALA A 128 17.19 -4.09 7.84
N LEU A 129 15.99 -4.64 8.07
CA LEU A 129 15.47 -4.84 9.44
C LEU A 129 15.56 -6.30 9.90
N ASP A 130 16.00 -6.49 11.15
CA ASP A 130 16.15 -7.81 11.77
C ASP A 130 14.80 -8.49 12.10
N SER A 131 13.71 -7.72 12.23
CA SER A 131 12.38 -8.24 12.55
C SER A 131 11.25 -7.43 11.93
N LEU A 132 10.28 -8.15 11.36
CA LEU A 132 9.06 -7.59 10.80
C LEU A 132 8.18 -6.90 11.86
N GLU A 133 8.20 -7.40 13.09
CA GLU A 133 7.38 -6.89 14.19
C GLU A 133 7.80 -5.49 14.64
N ALA A 134 9.08 -5.15 14.42
CA ALA A 134 9.64 -3.85 14.73
C ALA A 134 9.21 -2.77 13.73
N TYR A 135 8.78 -3.16 12.53
CA TYR A 135 8.39 -2.20 11.50
C TYR A 135 6.98 -1.64 11.75
N ARG A 136 6.93 -0.36 12.11
CA ARG A 136 5.68 0.33 12.44
C ARG A 136 4.80 0.61 11.22
N TRP A 137 5.42 0.86 10.07
CA TRP A 137 4.76 1.45 8.90
C TRP A 137 4.27 0.40 7.91
N SER A 138 3.57 -0.61 8.43
CA SER A 138 2.87 -1.62 7.64
C SER A 138 1.61 -2.10 8.35
N SER A 139 0.71 -2.72 7.58
CA SER A 139 -0.49 -3.37 8.14
C SER A 139 -0.21 -4.72 8.81
N TYR A 140 1.05 -5.17 8.91
CA TYR A 140 1.38 -6.49 9.45
C TYR A 140 0.81 -6.71 10.86
N LYS A 141 0.87 -5.67 11.71
CA LYS A 141 0.30 -5.72 13.06
C LYS A 141 -1.21 -5.91 13.06
N ALA A 142 -1.92 -5.43 12.04
CA ALA A 142 -3.35 -5.64 11.92
C ALA A 142 -3.71 -7.13 11.78
N TYR A 143 -2.89 -7.87 11.04
CA TYR A 143 -3.05 -9.31 10.84
C TYR A 143 -2.67 -10.13 12.10
N GLN A 144 -1.73 -9.63 12.91
CA GLN A 144 -1.38 -10.25 14.19
C GLN A 144 -2.43 -9.98 15.28
N LEU A 145 -2.92 -8.74 15.38
CA LEU A 145 -3.84 -8.28 16.44
C LEU A 145 -5.31 -8.53 16.11
N GLY A 146 -5.64 -8.72 14.83
CA GLY A 146 -7.03 -8.84 14.36
C GLY A 146 -7.78 -7.51 14.24
N TYR A 147 -7.10 -6.38 14.41
CA TYR A 147 -7.61 -5.03 14.16
C TYR A 147 -6.47 -4.11 13.70
N ASP A 148 -6.73 -3.16 12.81
CA ASP A 148 -5.71 -2.21 12.34
C ASP A 148 -5.56 -1.03 13.32
N PRO A 149 -4.38 -0.80 13.93
CA PRO A 149 -4.16 0.36 14.80
C PRO A 149 -4.33 1.71 14.10
N PHE A 150 -4.28 1.75 12.77
CA PHE A 150 -4.42 2.96 11.98
C PHE A 150 -5.81 3.10 11.35
N ASP A 151 -6.69 2.10 11.49
CA ASP A 151 -8.03 2.08 10.90
C ASP A 151 -8.02 2.33 9.38
N ILE A 152 -7.04 1.74 8.68
CA ILE A 152 -6.84 1.90 7.23
C ILE A 152 -7.26 0.65 6.48
N CYS A 153 -6.95 -0.53 7.00
CA CYS A 153 -7.22 -1.79 6.31
C CYS A 153 -8.35 -2.61 6.93
N ASP A 154 -9.21 -3.15 6.06
CA ASP A 154 -10.12 -4.23 6.42
C ASP A 154 -9.39 -5.57 6.31
N ALA A 155 -8.70 -5.96 7.39
CA ALA A 155 -8.00 -7.23 7.46
C ALA A 155 -8.95 -8.43 7.62
N ALA A 156 -10.25 -8.22 7.89
CA ALA A 156 -11.19 -9.27 8.26
C ALA A 156 -11.41 -10.37 7.20
N PRO A 157 -11.47 -10.07 5.88
CA PRO A 157 -11.69 -11.10 4.87
C PRO A 157 -10.49 -12.05 4.73
N HIS A 158 -9.27 -11.57 5.02
CA HIS A 158 -8.03 -12.31 4.75
C HIS A 158 -7.28 -12.79 6.00
N ALA A 159 -7.64 -12.30 7.19
CA ALA A 159 -7.08 -12.77 8.47
C ALA A 159 -7.27 -14.28 8.68
N ARG A 160 -8.27 -14.89 8.03
CA ARG A 160 -8.52 -16.34 8.07
C ARG A 160 -7.43 -17.17 7.37
N TYR A 161 -6.78 -16.62 6.34
CA TYR A 161 -5.67 -17.28 5.64
C TYR A 161 -4.38 -17.25 6.47
N CYS A 162 -4.13 -16.19 7.24
CA CYS A 162 -2.95 -16.07 8.09
C CYS A 162 -3.01 -16.95 9.35
N ARG A 163 -4.21 -17.26 9.88
CA ARG A 163 -4.37 -18.13 11.08
C ARG A 163 -4.11 -19.63 10.83
N GLY A 164 -3.87 -20.03 9.58
CA GLY A 164 -3.66 -21.43 9.18
C GLY A 164 -2.22 -21.83 8.86
N PHE A 165 -1.24 -20.91 8.92
CA PHE A 165 0.15 -21.23 8.61
C PHE A 165 1.02 -21.31 9.86
N PRO A 166 1.51 -22.51 10.24
CA PRO A 166 2.68 -22.61 11.09
C PRO A 166 3.90 -22.18 10.26
N SER A 167 4.57 -21.13 10.72
CA SER A 167 6.01 -20.88 10.49
C SER A 167 6.52 -20.90 9.03
N LEU A 168 6.57 -19.72 8.39
CA LEU A 168 7.67 -19.40 7.46
C LEU A 168 8.80 -18.57 8.13
N LEU A 169 8.73 -18.36 9.44
CA LEU A 169 9.82 -17.81 10.28
C LEU A 169 10.65 -18.91 10.99
N ARG A 170 10.67 -20.14 10.46
CA ARG A 170 11.66 -21.15 10.84
C ARG A 170 12.30 -21.75 9.59
N ALA A 171 13.20 -21.00 8.96
CA ALA A 171 14.20 -21.58 8.10
C ALA A 171 15.41 -20.63 7.98
N SER A 172 16.44 -20.98 8.76
CA SER A 172 17.86 -20.63 8.65
C SER A 172 18.30 -19.22 9.05
#